data_AF-A0A1L7VBN9-F1
#
_entry.id   AF-A0A1L7VBN9-F1
#
_cell.length_a   1.000
_cell.length_b   1.000
_cell.length_c   1.000
_cell.angle_alpha   90.00
_cell.angle_beta   90.00
_cell.angle_gamma   90.00
#
_symmetry.space_group_name_H-M   'P 1'
#
loop_
_entity.id
_entity.type
_entity.pdbx_description
1 polymer ?
#
loop_
_entity_poly.entity_id
_entity_poly.type
_entity_poly.pdbx_seq_one_letter_code
_entity_poly.pdbx_strand_id
1 'polypeptide(L)'
;MPSTIYMQDVERQVDPQESKDMPDLRERAGQGCFLCLESHNQGQYAILVPCRRSTKASRIIGCTRNWDCTGDPKPIYEETLPWDSACESDDEIYQRLIDTCYQHLGWWKRWLPYFGITEVLEVNFQFAGFVEPDGRCPIRMNPIDLKTVSEECERIIARHPTDPYFDLNDACLNDSQHSEQCLIGMQEWSQPCIKVEAEEAEQRRKRLLFLSHLKECARNPARANGLYTLEGLAQESCIYDIKGSSQVVLPLSYQKFQGTAWMRGIHFILGWQTDRMHIELPFRVSCAWFGIASIWLSLVLWRGVGGDWGTAFAFAQVVAASVAIIVTYVRS
;
A
#
# COMPACT_ATOMS: atom_id res chain seq x y z
N MET A 1 -8.59 43.37 38.32
CA MET A 1 -7.77 42.95 37.16
C MET A 1 -6.41 42.60 37.72
N PRO A 2 -5.91 41.36 37.57
CA PRO A 2 -5.91 40.56 36.35
C PRO A 2 -6.72 39.25 36.46
N SER A 3 -7.11 38.76 35.29
CA SER A 3 -7.93 37.57 35.08
C SER A 3 -7.00 36.36 34.86
N THR A 4 -7.02 35.39 35.76
CA THR A 4 -6.31 34.12 35.60
C THR A 4 -7.14 33.24 34.67
N ILE A 5 -6.70 33.10 33.42
CA ILE A 5 -7.28 32.17 32.46
C ILE A 5 -6.81 30.77 32.89
N TYR A 6 -7.73 30.00 33.48
CA TYR A 6 -7.57 28.55 33.59
C TYR A 6 -7.65 27.97 32.17
N MET A 7 -6.51 27.58 31.59
CA MET A 7 -6.51 26.60 30.51
C MET A 7 -6.89 25.27 31.15
N GLN A 8 -8.15 24.86 30.95
CA GLN A 8 -8.52 23.46 31.06
C GLN A 8 -7.85 22.73 29.89
N ASP A 9 -6.87 21.92 30.22
CA ASP A 9 -6.42 20.83 29.36
C ASP A 9 -7.64 19.93 29.09
N VAL A 10 -8.23 20.07 27.90
CA VAL A 10 -9.20 19.10 27.38
C VAL A 10 -8.39 17.92 26.88
N GLU A 11 -7.92 17.12 27.85
CA GLU A 11 -7.55 15.74 27.63
C GLU A 11 -8.83 15.06 27.13
N ARG A 12 -8.91 14.83 25.81
CA ARG A 12 -9.98 14.06 25.20
C ARG A 12 -9.80 12.61 25.65
N GLN A 13 -10.25 12.31 26.86
CA GLN A 13 -10.48 10.95 27.31
C GLN A 13 -11.45 10.31 26.31
N VAL A 14 -10.91 9.46 25.45
CA VAL A 14 -11.71 8.54 24.65
C VAL A 14 -12.27 7.54 25.66
N ASP A 15 -13.54 7.72 25.98
CA ASP A 15 -14.29 6.86 26.86
C ASP A 15 -14.27 5.43 26.26
N PRO A 16 -13.72 4.41 26.95
CA PRO A 16 -13.64 3.04 26.41
C PRO A 16 -15.02 2.40 26.15
N GLN A 17 -16.08 3.06 26.59
CA GLN A 17 -17.44 2.54 26.60
C GLN A 17 -18.23 2.81 25.30
N GLU A 18 -17.77 3.71 24.42
CA GLU A 18 -18.49 4.06 23.17
C GLU A 18 -18.26 3.08 22.00
N SER A 19 -17.52 1.99 22.23
CA SER A 19 -17.16 1.01 21.19
C SER A 19 -18.18 -0.13 20.98
N LYS A 20 -19.35 -0.10 21.63
CA LYS A 20 -20.27 -1.25 21.65
C LYS A 20 -21.46 -1.24 20.69
N ASP A 21 -21.72 -0.15 19.96
CA ASP A 21 -22.87 -0.07 19.02
C ASP A 21 -22.50 0.33 17.57
N MET A 22 -21.21 0.30 17.23
CA MET A 22 -20.79 0.29 15.82
C MET A 22 -20.53 -1.16 15.40
N PRO A 23 -21.32 -1.72 14.45
CA PRO A 23 -21.00 -3.03 13.89
C PRO A 23 -19.56 -3.00 13.36
N ASP A 24 -18.78 -4.04 13.66
CA ASP A 24 -17.39 -4.17 13.23
C ASP A 24 -17.31 -3.85 11.72
N LEU A 25 -16.33 -3.04 11.30
CA LEU A 25 -16.13 -2.71 9.88
C LEU A 25 -15.99 -3.99 9.04
N ARG A 26 -15.53 -5.10 9.65
CA ARG A 26 -15.52 -6.44 9.05
C ARG A 26 -16.92 -7.03 8.80
N GLU A 27 -17.88 -6.74 9.67
CA GLU A 27 -19.28 -7.14 9.48
C GLU A 27 -19.99 -6.28 8.42
N ARG A 28 -19.51 -5.05 8.19
CA ARG A 28 -20.09 -4.11 7.20
C ARG A 28 -19.41 -4.14 5.83
N ALA A 29 -18.18 -4.61 5.71
CA ALA A 29 -17.47 -4.66 4.45
C ALA A 29 -17.76 -5.98 3.72
N GLY A 30 -18.26 -5.89 2.48
CA GLY A 30 -18.37 -7.04 1.59
C GLY A 30 -17.02 -7.47 1.00
N GLN A 31 -15.97 -6.64 1.17
CA GLN A 31 -14.69 -6.76 0.49
C GLN A 31 -13.51 -6.33 1.37
N GLY A 32 -12.31 -6.72 0.99
CA GLY A 32 -11.11 -6.33 1.70
C GLY A 32 -9.83 -6.64 0.95
N CYS A 33 -8.75 -6.02 1.39
CA CYS A 33 -7.40 -6.30 0.92
C CYS A 33 -6.55 -6.83 2.09
N PHE A 34 -5.52 -7.60 1.76
CA PHE A 34 -4.63 -8.15 2.77
C PHE A 34 -3.39 -7.29 2.94
N LEU A 35 -3.23 -6.76 4.15
CA LEU A 35 -1.99 -6.16 4.60
C LEU A 35 -1.09 -7.27 5.16
N CYS A 36 0.02 -7.54 4.48
CA CYS A 36 1.04 -8.47 4.94
C CYS A 36 2.09 -7.71 5.74
N LEU A 37 2.50 -8.25 6.89
CA LEU A 37 3.50 -7.66 7.77
C LEU A 37 4.48 -8.72 8.25
N GLU A 38 5.68 -8.28 8.57
CA GLU A 38 6.72 -9.10 9.18
C GLU A 38 7.24 -8.44 10.46
N SER A 39 7.28 -9.21 11.53
CA SER A 39 7.80 -8.77 12.82
C SER A 39 8.75 -9.83 13.37
N HIS A 40 9.88 -9.39 13.93
CA HIS A 40 10.89 -10.29 14.49
C HIS A 40 10.31 -11.26 15.54
N ASN A 41 9.32 -10.82 16.32
CA ASN A 41 8.76 -11.62 17.41
C ASN A 41 7.52 -12.44 16.99
N GLN A 42 6.85 -12.07 15.91
CA GLN A 42 5.57 -12.67 15.49
C GLN A 42 5.66 -13.38 14.14
N GLY A 43 6.80 -13.29 13.45
CA GLY A 43 6.98 -13.81 12.11
C GLY A 43 6.16 -13.04 11.07
N GLN A 44 5.76 -13.75 10.01
CA GLN A 44 4.99 -13.23 8.90
C GLN A 44 3.51 -13.50 9.10
N TYR A 45 2.69 -12.46 8.95
CA TYR A 45 1.24 -12.57 9.08
C TYR A 45 0.52 -11.60 8.15
N ALA A 46 -0.71 -11.96 7.80
CA ALA A 46 -1.64 -11.10 7.06
C ALA A 46 -2.77 -10.64 7.98
N ILE A 47 -3.24 -9.42 7.73
CA ILE A 47 -4.43 -8.85 8.33
C ILE A 47 -5.37 -8.45 7.21
N LEU A 48 -6.63 -8.85 7.33
CA LEU A 48 -7.68 -8.40 6.43
C LEU A 48 -8.08 -6.97 6.79
N VAL A 49 -7.83 -6.04 5.88
CA VAL A 49 -8.27 -4.66 5.97
C VAL A 49 -9.55 -4.51 5.16
N PRO A 50 -10.71 -4.28 5.82
CA PRO A 50 -11.98 -4.13 5.13
C PRO A 50 -11.94 -2.89 4.22
N CYS A 51 -12.56 -2.99 3.05
CA CYS A 51 -12.75 -1.86 2.13
C CYS A 51 -14.07 -2.00 1.37
N ARG A 52 -14.52 -0.92 0.72
CA ARG A 52 -15.66 -0.94 -0.20
C ARG A 52 -15.22 -0.43 -1.55
N ARG A 53 -15.17 -1.30 -2.55
CA ARG A 53 -14.77 -0.94 -3.90
C ARG A 53 -15.60 -1.73 -4.88
N SER A 54 -16.37 -1.07 -5.73
CA SER A 54 -17.19 -1.79 -6.70
C SER A 54 -16.30 -2.72 -7.55
N THR A 55 -16.43 -4.05 -7.38
CA THR A 55 -15.68 -5.04 -8.16
C THR A 55 -16.33 -5.32 -9.50
N LYS A 56 -17.53 -4.79 -9.74
CA LYS A 56 -18.29 -4.98 -10.98
C LYS A 56 -18.62 -3.63 -11.60
N ALA A 57 -18.24 -3.45 -12.86
CA ALA A 57 -18.77 -2.35 -13.67
C ALA A 57 -20.30 -2.37 -13.60
N SER A 58 -20.91 -1.22 -13.31
CA SER A 58 -22.36 -1.09 -13.22
C SER A 58 -23.00 -1.59 -14.52
N ARG A 59 -23.74 -2.70 -14.45
CA ARG A 59 -24.33 -3.29 -15.64
C ARG A 59 -25.51 -2.43 -16.09
N ILE A 60 -25.49 -1.97 -17.33
CA ILE A 60 -26.60 -1.24 -17.92
C ILE A 60 -27.70 -2.26 -18.27
N ILE A 61 -28.85 -2.17 -17.61
CA ILE A 61 -30.01 -3.04 -17.83
C ILE A 61 -31.05 -2.40 -18.78
N GLY A 62 -30.88 -1.13 -19.11
CA GLY A 62 -31.71 -0.45 -20.09
C GLY A 62 -31.27 0.98 -20.31
N CYS A 63 -32.03 1.72 -21.11
CA CYS A 63 -31.91 3.17 -21.24
C CYS A 63 -33.29 3.78 -21.10
N THR A 64 -33.38 4.93 -20.44
CA THR A 64 -34.62 5.73 -20.46
C THR A 64 -34.75 6.33 -21.85
N ARG A 65 -35.72 5.85 -22.64
CA ARG A 65 -36.13 6.55 -23.85
C ARG A 65 -36.92 7.77 -23.43
N ASN A 66 -36.33 8.95 -23.58
CA ASN A 66 -37.10 10.18 -23.55
C ASN A 66 -37.99 10.17 -24.81
N TRP A 67 -39.30 10.28 -24.63
CA TRP A 67 -40.26 10.30 -25.74
C TRP A 67 -40.08 11.54 -26.64
N ASP A 68 -39.47 12.58 -26.08
CA ASP A 68 -39.01 13.76 -26.78
C ASP A 68 -37.54 13.55 -27.18
N CYS A 69 -37.30 13.31 -28.46
CA CYS A 69 -36.00 12.96 -29.08
C CYS A 69 -34.91 14.05 -28.99
N THR A 70 -34.86 14.83 -27.91
CA THR A 70 -33.97 15.99 -27.72
C THR A 70 -32.95 15.82 -26.59
N GLY A 71 -32.96 14.70 -25.86
CA GLY A 71 -31.96 14.41 -24.82
C GLY A 71 -31.20 13.11 -25.08
N ASP A 72 -29.90 13.10 -24.77
CA ASP A 72 -29.09 11.89 -24.78
C ASP A 72 -29.72 10.82 -23.87
N PRO A 73 -29.85 9.57 -24.33
CA PRO A 73 -30.47 8.51 -23.56
C PRO A 73 -29.68 8.25 -22.26
N LYS A 74 -30.36 8.32 -21.11
CA LYS A 74 -29.72 8.01 -19.83
C LYS A 74 -29.72 6.50 -19.58
N PRO A 75 -28.56 5.87 -19.34
CA PRO A 75 -28.49 4.46 -18.99
C PRO A 75 -29.18 4.20 -17.65
N ILE A 76 -29.95 3.11 -17.59
CA ILE A 76 -30.55 2.53 -16.38
C ILE A 76 -29.63 1.40 -15.95
N TYR A 77 -29.09 1.50 -14.75
CA TYR A 77 -28.16 0.52 -14.20
C TYR A 77 -28.89 -0.54 -13.36
N GLU A 78 -28.36 -1.76 -13.32
CA GLU A 78 -28.84 -2.83 -12.45
C GLU A 78 -28.78 -2.37 -10.99
N GLU A 79 -29.81 -2.70 -10.20
CA GLU A 79 -29.77 -2.44 -8.75
C GLU A 79 -28.65 -3.27 -8.12
N THR A 80 -27.54 -2.61 -7.82
CA THR A 80 -26.43 -3.17 -7.07
C THR A 80 -26.76 -3.19 -5.57
N LEU A 81 -26.22 -4.15 -4.81
CA LEU A 81 -26.46 -4.19 -3.36
C LEU A 81 -25.96 -2.88 -2.71
N PRO A 82 -26.49 -2.46 -1.54
CA PRO A 82 -26.09 -1.20 -0.90
C PRO A 82 -24.58 -1.07 -0.60
N TRP A 83 -23.86 -2.20 -0.52
CA TRP A 83 -22.41 -2.27 -0.32
C TRP A 83 -21.61 -2.16 -1.62
N ASP A 84 -22.24 -2.31 -2.78
CA ASP A 84 -21.64 -2.20 -4.11
C ASP A 84 -21.70 -0.76 -4.66
N SER A 85 -22.55 0.10 -4.08
CA SER A 85 -22.80 1.48 -4.56
C SER A 85 -21.94 2.56 -3.87
N ALA A 86 -21.35 2.25 -2.71
CA ALA A 86 -20.43 3.14 -2.01
C ALA A 86 -18.98 2.75 -2.33
N CYS A 87 -18.36 3.43 -3.29
CA CYS A 87 -16.93 3.29 -3.54
C CYS A 87 -16.16 4.18 -2.57
N GLU A 88 -15.36 3.57 -1.70
CA GLU A 88 -14.33 4.27 -0.93
C GLU A 88 -13.25 4.76 -1.90
N SER A 89 -12.66 5.89 -1.56
CA SER A 89 -11.50 6.40 -2.30
C SER A 89 -10.25 5.60 -1.95
N ASP A 90 -9.29 5.51 -2.89
CA ASP A 90 -8.01 4.84 -2.63
C ASP A 90 -7.28 5.50 -1.44
N ASP A 91 -7.40 6.82 -1.26
CA ASP A 91 -6.90 7.56 -0.08
C ASP A 91 -7.43 6.97 1.25
N GLU A 92 -8.74 6.80 1.38
CA GLU A 92 -9.35 6.23 2.60
C GLU A 92 -8.85 4.80 2.88
N ILE A 93 -8.67 3.99 1.83
CA ILE A 93 -8.16 2.62 1.97
C ILE A 93 -6.69 2.65 2.40
N TYR A 94 -5.85 3.50 1.79
CA TYR A 94 -4.46 3.66 2.20
C TYR A 94 -4.33 4.17 3.63
N GLN A 95 -5.13 5.15 4.05
CA GLN A 95 -5.15 5.61 5.44
C GLN A 95 -5.45 4.45 6.40
N ARG A 96 -6.45 3.63 6.08
CA ARG A 96 -6.80 2.46 6.88
C ARG A 96 -5.68 1.43 6.93
N LEU A 97 -5.03 1.13 5.80
CA LEU A 97 -3.86 0.25 5.73
C LEU A 97 -2.72 0.74 6.63
N ILE A 98 -2.44 2.05 6.62
CA ILE A 98 -1.39 2.66 7.43
C ILE A 98 -1.74 2.59 8.92
N ASP A 99 -2.98 2.92 9.28
CA ASP A 99 -3.44 2.85 10.66
C ASP A 99 -3.35 1.42 11.19
N THR A 100 -3.80 0.42 10.41
CA THR A 100 -3.65 -1.00 10.75
C THR A 100 -2.16 -1.39 10.88
N CYS A 101 -1.29 -0.93 9.97
CA CYS A 101 0.14 -1.20 10.04
C CYS A 101 0.75 -0.71 11.37
N TYR A 102 0.49 0.54 11.77
CA TYR A 102 1.00 1.07 13.03
C TYR A 102 0.36 0.44 14.26
N GLN A 103 -0.92 0.07 14.21
CA GLN A 103 -1.57 -0.67 15.30
C GLN A 103 -0.83 -1.98 15.61
N HIS A 104 -0.45 -2.72 14.58
CA HIS A 104 0.20 -4.02 14.75
C HIS A 104 1.72 -3.96 14.98
N LEU A 105 2.42 -3.00 14.38
CA LEU A 105 3.88 -2.87 14.53
C LEU A 105 4.30 -1.92 15.65
N GLY A 106 3.36 -1.22 16.28
CA GLY A 106 3.57 -0.35 17.44
C GLY A 106 3.15 1.09 17.18
N TRP A 107 2.01 1.50 17.75
CA TRP A 107 1.37 2.80 17.50
C TRP A 107 2.29 4.01 17.76
N TRP A 108 3.15 3.90 18.78
CA TRP A 108 4.08 4.96 19.16
C TRP A 108 5.10 5.30 18.05
N LYS A 109 5.39 4.35 17.14
CA LYS A 109 6.33 4.55 16.03
C LYS A 109 5.86 5.60 15.04
N ARG A 110 4.55 5.86 14.95
CA ARG A 110 3.96 6.92 14.11
C ARG A 110 4.46 8.32 14.46
N TRP A 111 4.88 8.52 15.72
CA TRP A 111 5.33 9.82 16.23
C TRP A 111 6.83 10.03 16.13
N LEU A 112 7.58 9.01 15.71
CA LEU A 112 9.02 9.13 15.52
C LEU A 112 9.31 9.89 14.20
N PRO A 113 10.06 10.99 14.25
CA PRO A 113 10.45 11.71 13.04
C PRO A 113 11.20 10.79 12.07
N TYR A 114 10.80 10.83 10.80
CA TYR A 114 11.39 10.02 9.72
C TYR A 114 11.34 8.50 9.91
N PHE A 115 10.66 7.99 10.94
CA PHE A 115 10.35 6.57 11.03
C PHE A 115 8.99 6.33 10.38
N GLY A 116 8.91 5.41 9.43
CA GLY A 116 7.67 5.10 8.75
C GLY A 116 7.87 4.14 7.62
N ILE A 117 6.95 4.15 6.65
CA ILE A 117 6.97 3.20 5.53
C ILE A 117 8.18 3.52 4.64
N THR A 118 9.11 2.57 4.54
CA THR A 118 10.32 2.65 3.70
C THR A 118 10.09 2.01 2.35
N GLU A 119 9.26 0.97 2.29
CA GLU A 119 8.98 0.20 1.09
C GLU A 119 7.58 -0.42 1.16
N VAL A 120 6.97 -0.57 -0.01
CA VAL A 120 5.68 -1.24 -0.20
C VAL A 120 5.83 -2.21 -1.35
N LEU A 121 5.56 -3.48 -1.10
CA LEU A 121 5.70 -4.55 -2.07
C LEU A 121 4.36 -5.22 -2.30
N GLU A 122 4.04 -5.53 -3.55
CA GLU A 122 3.04 -6.55 -3.84
C GLU A 122 3.66 -7.93 -3.58
N VAL A 123 2.93 -8.80 -2.90
CA VAL A 123 3.42 -10.13 -2.49
C VAL A 123 2.39 -11.20 -2.78
N ASN A 124 2.88 -12.41 -3.07
CA ASN A 124 2.06 -13.61 -3.02
C ASN A 124 2.19 -14.22 -1.62
N PHE A 125 1.09 -14.63 -1.02
CA PHE A 125 1.12 -15.32 0.27
C PHE A 125 0.17 -16.51 0.32
N GLN A 126 0.45 -17.43 1.24
CA GLN A 126 -0.45 -18.52 1.62
C GLN A 126 -0.64 -18.50 3.12
N PHE A 127 -1.87 -18.74 3.57
CA PHE A 127 -2.14 -18.94 4.99
C PHE A 127 -1.48 -20.22 5.51
N ALA A 128 -0.82 -20.10 6.65
CA ALA A 128 -0.02 -21.18 7.22
C ALA A 128 -0.06 -21.14 8.75
N GLY A 129 -1.17 -21.51 9.38
CA GLY A 129 -1.22 -21.61 10.83
C GLY A 129 -2.60 -21.43 11.45
N PHE A 130 -2.61 -21.07 12.72
CA PHE A 130 -3.83 -20.74 13.46
C PHE A 130 -4.09 -19.24 13.38
N VAL A 131 -5.34 -18.86 13.11
CA VAL A 131 -5.75 -17.45 13.20
C VAL A 131 -5.73 -17.03 14.66
N GLU A 132 -4.97 -15.97 14.95
CA GLU A 132 -4.89 -15.41 16.29
C GLU A 132 -6.17 -14.64 16.65
N PRO A 133 -6.48 -14.49 17.95
CA PRO A 133 -7.71 -13.83 18.41
C PRO A 133 -7.87 -12.38 17.94
N ASP A 134 -6.76 -11.70 17.66
CA ASP A 134 -6.73 -10.32 17.16
C ASP A 134 -6.86 -10.23 15.62
N GLY A 135 -7.13 -11.36 14.96
CA GLY A 135 -7.31 -11.45 13.52
C GLY A 135 -6.02 -11.51 12.72
N ARG A 136 -4.85 -11.67 13.36
CA ARG A 136 -3.61 -12.01 12.64
C ARG A 136 -3.71 -13.42 12.09
N CYS A 137 -3.43 -13.56 10.80
CA CYS A 137 -3.36 -14.85 10.15
C CYS A 137 -1.91 -15.14 9.80
N PRO A 138 -1.25 -16.16 10.38
CA PRO A 138 0.10 -16.54 9.99
C PRO A 138 0.15 -16.89 8.50
N ILE A 139 1.17 -16.40 7.81
CA ILE A 139 1.34 -16.63 6.36
C ILE A 139 2.75 -17.07 6.03
N ARG A 140 2.89 -17.65 4.85
CA ARG A 140 4.14 -17.70 4.10
C ARG A 140 4.02 -16.72 2.94
N MET A 141 4.82 -15.66 2.92
CA MET A 141 4.82 -14.71 1.81
C MET A 141 6.10 -14.79 0.99
N ASN A 142 5.96 -14.54 -0.31
CA ASN A 142 7.05 -14.42 -1.28
C ASN A 142 6.87 -13.08 -2.02
N PRO A 143 7.92 -12.24 -2.08
CA PRO A 143 7.92 -11.07 -2.96
C PRO A 143 7.68 -11.49 -4.41
N ILE A 144 7.02 -10.62 -5.16
CA ILE A 144 6.84 -10.85 -6.59
C ILE A 144 8.17 -10.65 -7.31
N ASP A 145 8.53 -11.62 -8.14
CA ASP A 145 9.66 -11.47 -9.05
C ASP A 145 9.25 -10.62 -10.25
N LEU A 146 9.55 -9.32 -10.17
CA LEU A 146 9.26 -8.34 -11.21
C LEU A 146 9.91 -8.70 -12.56
N LYS A 147 11.05 -9.39 -12.53
CA LYS A 147 11.74 -9.82 -13.75
C LYS A 147 10.93 -10.89 -14.46
N THR A 148 10.51 -11.92 -13.72
CA THR A 148 9.64 -12.98 -14.25
C THR A 148 8.33 -12.41 -14.81
N VAL A 149 7.71 -11.45 -14.10
CA VAL A 149 6.47 -10.80 -14.58
C VAL A 149 6.72 -10.03 -15.89
N SER A 150 7.83 -9.30 -15.98
CA SER A 150 8.19 -8.56 -17.21
C SER A 150 8.45 -9.49 -18.38
N GLU A 151 9.22 -10.57 -18.18
CA GLU A 151 9.52 -11.58 -19.20
C GLU A 151 8.25 -12.30 -19.68
N GLU A 152 7.31 -12.59 -18.77
CA GLU A 152 6.01 -13.13 -19.13
C GLU A 152 5.19 -12.17 -19.99
N CYS A 153 5.15 -10.88 -19.64
CA CYS A 153 4.46 -9.88 -20.44
C CYS A 153 5.08 -9.77 -21.84
N GLU A 154 6.42 -9.72 -21.94
CA GLU A 154 7.12 -9.68 -23.24
C GLU A 154 6.84 -10.92 -24.09
N ARG A 155 6.81 -12.10 -23.48
CA ARG A 155 6.46 -13.34 -24.16
C ARG A 155 5.02 -13.31 -24.70
N ILE A 156 4.06 -12.78 -23.94
CA ILE A 156 2.66 -12.67 -24.40
C ILE A 156 2.58 -11.66 -25.55
N ILE A 157 3.19 -10.48 -25.41
CA ILE A 157 3.23 -9.45 -26.44
C ILE A 157 3.85 -10.00 -27.74
N ALA A 158 4.95 -10.74 -27.64
CA ALA A 158 5.63 -11.31 -28.80
C ALA A 158 4.82 -12.38 -29.56
N ARG A 159 3.79 -12.97 -28.93
CA ARG A 159 2.88 -13.91 -29.60
C ARG A 159 1.89 -13.19 -30.52
N HIS A 160 1.64 -11.89 -30.31
CA HIS A 160 0.78 -11.11 -31.19
C HIS A 160 1.59 -10.58 -32.38
N PRO A 161 1.27 -11.02 -33.62
CA PRO A 161 2.02 -10.62 -34.80
C PRO A 161 1.80 -9.14 -35.10
N THR A 162 2.85 -8.34 -34.96
CA THR A 162 2.85 -6.88 -35.19
C THR A 162 3.75 -6.45 -36.35
N ASP A 163 4.38 -7.40 -37.06
CA ASP A 163 5.32 -7.11 -38.15
C ASP A 163 4.57 -6.64 -39.41
N PRO A 164 5.02 -5.57 -40.12
CA PRO A 164 4.40 -5.09 -41.35
C PRO A 164 4.29 -6.11 -42.50
N TYR A 165 4.94 -7.28 -42.41
CA TYR A 165 4.93 -8.34 -43.43
C TYR A 165 4.13 -9.59 -43.04
N PHE A 166 3.34 -9.56 -41.97
CA PHE A 166 2.56 -10.71 -41.54
C PHE A 166 1.32 -10.97 -42.41
N ASP A 167 0.90 -12.24 -42.53
CA ASP A 167 -0.35 -12.61 -43.22
C ASP A 167 -1.56 -12.10 -42.43
N LEU A 168 -2.43 -11.34 -43.09
CA LEU A 168 -3.65 -10.78 -42.50
C LEU A 168 -4.61 -11.89 -42.00
N ASN A 169 -4.51 -13.11 -42.53
CA ASN A 169 -5.33 -14.24 -42.11
C ASN A 169 -4.92 -14.83 -40.75
N ASP A 170 -3.67 -14.58 -40.33
CA ASP A 170 -3.12 -15.09 -39.06
C ASP A 170 -3.19 -14.06 -37.93
N ALA A 171 -3.62 -12.83 -38.22
CA ALA A 171 -3.66 -11.72 -37.27
C ALA A 171 -5.08 -11.43 -36.75
N CYS A 172 -5.16 -11.05 -35.47
CA CYS A 172 -6.37 -10.46 -34.90
C CYS A 172 -6.23 -8.93 -34.95
N LEU A 173 -7.03 -8.27 -35.78
CA LEU A 173 -6.90 -6.83 -36.08
C LEU A 173 -7.90 -5.97 -35.31
N ASN A 174 -9.13 -6.46 -35.15
CA ASN A 174 -10.22 -5.77 -34.45
C ASN A 174 -11.20 -6.79 -33.83
N ASP A 175 -12.22 -6.31 -33.11
CA ASP A 175 -13.17 -7.16 -32.39
C ASP A 175 -13.92 -8.16 -33.29
N SER A 176 -13.95 -7.93 -34.60
CA SER A 176 -14.63 -8.75 -35.60
C SER A 176 -13.71 -9.62 -36.46
N GLN A 177 -12.40 -9.39 -36.41
CA GLN A 177 -11.41 -10.06 -37.26
C GLN A 177 -10.42 -10.80 -36.37
N HIS A 178 -10.60 -12.13 -36.34
CA HIS A 178 -9.78 -13.07 -35.58
C HIS A 178 -9.20 -14.10 -36.53
N SER A 179 -7.97 -14.55 -36.28
CA SER A 179 -7.40 -15.68 -37.00
C SER A 179 -8.16 -16.98 -36.67
N GLU A 180 -8.09 -17.98 -37.56
CA GLU A 180 -8.76 -19.26 -37.32
C GLU A 180 -8.31 -19.91 -36.00
N GLN A 181 -7.02 -19.82 -35.67
CA GLN A 181 -6.49 -20.32 -34.40
C GLN A 181 -7.07 -19.57 -33.19
N CYS A 182 -7.24 -18.25 -33.29
CA CYS A 182 -7.89 -17.46 -32.25
C CYS A 182 -9.37 -17.83 -32.11
N LEU A 183 -10.07 -18.05 -33.23
CA LEU A 183 -11.48 -18.48 -33.20
C LEU A 183 -11.65 -19.84 -32.53
N ILE A 184 -10.78 -20.81 -32.85
CA ILE A 184 -10.76 -22.13 -32.20
C ILE A 184 -10.51 -21.96 -30.69
N GLY A 185 -9.49 -21.19 -30.30
CA GLY A 185 -9.19 -20.94 -28.88
C GLY A 185 -10.35 -20.27 -28.12
N MET A 186 -11.00 -19.29 -28.75
CA MET A 186 -12.16 -18.59 -28.19
C MET A 186 -13.40 -19.49 -28.09
N GLN A 187 -13.70 -20.29 -29.11
CA GLN A 187 -14.93 -21.10 -29.17
C GLN A 187 -14.80 -22.44 -28.44
N GLU A 188 -13.66 -23.12 -28.57
CA GLU A 188 -13.46 -24.46 -28.01
C GLU A 188 -12.90 -24.40 -26.58
N TRP A 189 -12.04 -23.43 -26.28
CA TRP A 189 -11.31 -23.37 -25.00
C TRP A 189 -11.66 -22.14 -24.15
N SER A 190 -12.61 -21.31 -24.61
CA SER A 190 -13.01 -20.06 -23.95
C SER A 190 -11.83 -19.13 -23.63
N GLN A 191 -10.76 -19.19 -24.44
CA GLN A 191 -9.58 -18.34 -24.26
C GLN A 191 -9.87 -16.93 -24.78
N PRO A 192 -9.33 -15.88 -24.13
CA PRO A 192 -9.42 -14.53 -24.67
C PRO A 192 -8.67 -14.42 -26.00
N CYS A 193 -9.02 -13.43 -26.80
CA CYS A 193 -8.33 -13.14 -28.04
C CYS A 193 -6.86 -12.79 -27.77
N ILE A 194 -5.95 -13.34 -28.57
CA ILE A 194 -4.50 -13.09 -28.44
C ILE A 194 -4.13 -11.59 -28.52
N LYS A 195 -4.89 -10.79 -29.26
CA LYS A 195 -4.74 -9.33 -29.30
C LYS A 195 -5.07 -8.71 -27.94
N VAL A 196 -6.18 -9.13 -27.32
CA VAL A 196 -6.61 -8.64 -26.00
C VAL A 196 -5.57 -9.03 -24.94
N GLU A 197 -5.08 -10.27 -24.97
CA GLU A 197 -4.01 -10.70 -24.06
C GLU A 197 -2.72 -9.86 -24.21
N ALA A 198 -2.34 -9.53 -25.45
CA ALA A 198 -1.18 -8.69 -25.72
C ALA A 198 -1.38 -7.24 -25.24
N GLU A 199 -2.57 -6.66 -25.45
CA GLU A 199 -2.90 -5.33 -24.94
C GLU A 199 -2.90 -5.28 -23.40
N GLU A 200 -3.47 -6.28 -22.74
CA GLU A 200 -3.45 -6.41 -21.27
C GLU A 200 -2.02 -6.58 -20.74
N ALA A 201 -1.19 -7.40 -21.40
CA ALA A 201 0.21 -7.58 -21.07
C ALA A 201 1.02 -6.29 -21.26
N GLU A 202 0.74 -5.51 -22.32
CA GLU A 202 1.39 -4.22 -22.54
C GLU A 202 1.00 -3.20 -21.46
N GLN A 203 -0.29 -3.15 -21.10
CA GLN A 203 -0.76 -2.30 -20.00
C GLN A 203 -0.11 -2.69 -18.67
N ARG A 204 -0.04 -3.99 -18.37
CA ARG A 204 0.62 -4.49 -17.16
C ARG A 204 2.11 -4.14 -17.15
N ARG A 205 2.81 -4.30 -18.27
CA ARG A 205 4.22 -3.88 -18.41
C ARG A 205 4.39 -2.38 -18.16
N LYS A 206 3.48 -1.54 -18.65
CA LYS A 206 3.49 -0.09 -18.37
C LYS A 206 3.27 0.19 -16.88
N ARG A 207 2.35 -0.53 -16.21
CA ARG A 207 2.10 -0.39 -14.77
C ARG A 207 3.32 -0.72 -13.90
N LEU A 208 4.16 -1.66 -14.31
CA LEU A 208 5.42 -2.00 -13.61
C LEU A 208 6.36 -0.79 -13.46
N LEU A 209 6.32 0.18 -14.39
CA LEU A 209 7.13 1.41 -14.30
C LEU A 209 6.72 2.32 -13.14
N PHE A 210 5.52 2.12 -12.60
CA PHE A 210 4.92 2.96 -11.56
C PHE A 210 4.89 2.29 -10.19
N LEU A 211 5.63 1.19 -9.98
CA LEU A 211 5.67 0.49 -8.68
C LEU A 211 6.10 1.40 -7.51
N SER A 212 6.93 2.40 -7.78
CA SER A 212 7.32 3.41 -6.77
C SER A 212 6.12 4.17 -6.21
N HIS A 213 5.02 4.29 -6.96
CA HIS A 213 3.80 4.95 -6.51
C HIS A 213 3.19 4.25 -5.30
N LEU A 214 3.33 2.93 -5.14
CA LEU A 214 2.82 2.21 -3.95
C LEU A 214 3.40 2.79 -2.66
N LYS A 215 4.72 2.99 -2.63
CA LYS A 215 5.44 3.61 -1.51
C LYS A 215 5.01 5.06 -1.31
N GLU A 216 4.87 5.81 -2.39
CA GLU A 216 4.48 7.23 -2.32
C GLU A 216 3.05 7.42 -1.81
N CYS A 217 2.11 6.57 -2.23
CA CYS A 217 0.73 6.53 -1.75
C CYS A 217 0.66 6.12 -0.28
N ALA A 218 1.44 5.12 0.13
CA ALA A 218 1.49 4.72 1.54
C ALA A 218 2.13 5.79 2.45
N ARG A 219 3.01 6.64 1.93
CA ARG A 219 3.56 7.79 2.68
C ARG A 219 2.62 9.00 2.68
N ASN A 220 1.86 9.19 1.61
CA ASN A 220 0.89 10.27 1.46
C ASN A 220 -0.39 9.73 0.75
N PRO A 221 -1.37 9.23 1.53
CA PRO A 221 -2.58 8.61 1.01
C PRO A 221 -3.37 9.44 0.00
N ALA A 222 -3.38 10.76 0.14
CA ALA A 222 -4.05 11.66 -0.79
C ALA A 222 -3.55 11.52 -2.24
N ARG A 223 -2.31 11.04 -2.45
CA ARG A 223 -1.73 10.79 -3.78
C ARG A 223 -2.29 9.54 -4.46
N ALA A 224 -2.95 8.65 -3.72
CA ALA A 224 -3.49 7.40 -4.27
C ALA A 224 -4.71 7.63 -5.17
N ASN A 225 -5.44 8.73 -4.96
CA ASN A 225 -6.65 9.02 -5.71
C ASN A 225 -6.38 9.13 -7.22
N GLY A 226 -7.06 8.29 -8.00
CA GLY A 226 -6.95 8.25 -9.46
C GLY A 226 -5.73 7.48 -10.00
N LEU A 227 -4.89 6.90 -9.13
CA LEU A 227 -3.76 6.06 -9.56
C LEU A 227 -4.11 4.58 -9.63
N TYR A 228 -5.22 4.16 -9.04
CA TYR A 228 -5.74 2.80 -9.07
C TYR A 228 -4.72 1.75 -8.61
N THR A 229 -3.80 2.11 -7.71
CA THR A 229 -2.67 1.25 -7.31
C THR A 229 -3.10 -0.02 -6.58
N LEU A 230 -4.30 -0.02 -5.99
CA LEU A 230 -4.89 -1.19 -5.34
C LEU A 230 -5.50 -2.22 -6.33
N GLU A 231 -5.59 -1.87 -7.62
CA GLU A 231 -5.96 -2.82 -8.69
C GLU A 231 -4.80 -3.73 -9.11
N GLY A 232 -3.64 -3.58 -8.48
CA GLY A 232 -2.42 -4.31 -8.81
C GLY A 232 -1.66 -3.65 -9.96
N LEU A 233 -0.38 -3.36 -9.69
CA LEU A 233 0.57 -2.83 -10.64
C LEU A 233 1.46 -3.94 -11.22
N ALA A 234 1.97 -4.83 -10.38
CA ALA A 234 2.73 -5.99 -10.83
C ALA A 234 1.83 -7.21 -11.03
N GLN A 235 0.73 -7.30 -10.30
CA GLN A 235 -0.28 -8.34 -10.44
C GLN A 235 -1.66 -7.74 -10.74
N GLU A 236 -2.69 -8.59 -10.74
CA GLU A 236 -4.08 -8.11 -10.74
C GLU A 236 -4.50 -7.75 -9.31
N SER A 237 -5.73 -7.25 -9.17
CA SER A 237 -6.28 -6.68 -7.94
C SER A 237 -5.98 -7.50 -6.69
N CYS A 238 -5.57 -6.81 -5.62
CA CYS A 238 -5.41 -7.36 -4.28
C CYS A 238 -6.67 -7.22 -3.43
N ILE A 239 -7.80 -6.87 -4.06
CA ILE A 239 -9.10 -6.70 -3.41
C ILE A 239 -9.93 -7.94 -3.66
N TYR A 240 -10.43 -8.49 -2.57
CA TYR A 240 -11.19 -9.71 -2.54
C TYR A 240 -12.60 -9.45 -2.08
N ASP A 241 -13.56 -10.12 -2.72
CA ASP A 241 -14.90 -10.25 -2.19
C ASP A 241 -14.86 -11.20 -0.99
N ILE A 242 -15.28 -10.72 0.17
CA ILE A 242 -15.38 -11.47 1.42
C ILE A 242 -16.80 -12.05 1.59
N LYS A 243 -17.79 -11.44 0.95
CA LYS A 243 -19.19 -11.86 0.97
C LYS A 243 -19.71 -12.01 -0.47
N GLY A 244 -20.56 -13.00 -0.69
CA GLY A 244 -21.25 -13.21 -1.97
C GLY A 244 -20.82 -14.47 -2.71
N SER A 245 -21.24 -14.60 -3.97
CA SER A 245 -21.04 -15.83 -4.76
C SER A 245 -19.59 -16.09 -5.17
N SER A 246 -18.72 -15.08 -5.09
CA SER A 246 -17.28 -15.16 -5.43
C SER A 246 -16.37 -15.00 -4.22
N GLN A 247 -16.89 -15.28 -3.01
CA GLN A 247 -16.15 -15.04 -1.77
C GLN A 247 -14.86 -15.88 -1.68
N VAL A 248 -13.78 -15.26 -1.21
CA VAL A 248 -12.57 -16.00 -0.86
C VAL A 248 -12.76 -16.81 0.42
N VAL A 249 -12.12 -17.98 0.47
CA VAL A 249 -12.11 -18.81 1.68
C VAL A 249 -11.20 -18.15 2.70
N LEU A 250 -11.80 -17.54 3.72
CA LEU A 250 -11.08 -16.97 4.85
C LEU A 250 -10.90 -18.00 5.96
N PRO A 251 -9.77 -17.95 6.68
CA PRO A 251 -9.56 -18.82 7.82
C PRO A 251 -10.48 -18.39 8.97
N LEU A 252 -11.15 -19.36 9.60
CA LEU A 252 -11.99 -19.11 10.77
C LEU A 252 -11.13 -18.90 12.01
N SER A 253 -11.56 -18.01 12.91
CA SER A 253 -10.88 -17.77 14.18
C SER A 253 -10.69 -19.05 14.97
N TYR A 254 -9.53 -19.21 15.62
CA TYR A 254 -9.17 -20.37 16.44
C TYR A 254 -9.07 -21.71 15.68
N GLN A 255 -9.12 -21.70 14.34
CA GLN A 255 -8.92 -22.89 13.53
C GLN A 255 -7.56 -22.86 12.84
N LYS A 256 -6.94 -24.05 12.74
CA LYS A 256 -5.77 -24.24 11.88
C LYS A 256 -6.25 -24.18 10.44
N PHE A 257 -5.71 -23.24 9.68
CA PHE A 257 -5.98 -23.12 8.26
C PHE A 257 -4.67 -23.17 7.49
N GLN A 258 -4.64 -24.04 6.49
CA GLN A 258 -3.55 -24.14 5.55
C GLN A 258 -4.13 -23.82 4.17
N GLY A 259 -3.85 -22.62 3.69
CA GLY A 259 -4.32 -22.16 2.39
C GLY A 259 -3.65 -22.99 1.30
N THR A 260 -4.44 -23.57 0.40
CA THR A 260 -3.93 -24.30 -0.77
C THR A 260 -3.66 -23.37 -1.95
N ALA A 261 -4.35 -22.23 -2.01
CA ALA A 261 -4.22 -21.23 -3.05
C ALA A 261 -3.31 -20.07 -2.60
N TRP A 262 -2.45 -19.61 -3.53
CA TRP A 262 -1.73 -18.35 -3.35
C TRP A 262 -2.69 -17.19 -3.48
N MET A 263 -2.61 -16.27 -2.53
CA MET A 263 -3.33 -15.00 -2.51
C MET A 263 -2.33 -13.86 -2.71
N ARG A 264 -2.85 -12.68 -3.02
CA ARG A 264 -2.09 -11.47 -3.27
C ARG A 264 -2.33 -10.50 -2.13
N GLY A 265 -1.29 -9.81 -1.72
CA GLY A 265 -1.38 -8.83 -0.65
C GLY A 265 -0.39 -7.70 -0.87
N ILE A 266 -0.50 -6.70 -0.01
CA ILE A 266 0.44 -5.59 0.03
C ILE A 266 1.25 -5.72 1.30
N HIS A 267 2.57 -5.78 1.17
CA HIS A 267 3.50 -5.81 2.29
C HIS A 267 4.03 -4.40 2.57
N PHE A 268 3.77 -3.89 3.77
CA PHE A 268 4.34 -2.63 4.26
C PHE A 268 5.59 -2.90 5.10
N ILE A 269 6.70 -2.27 4.72
CA ILE A 269 7.95 -2.34 5.47
C ILE A 269 8.17 -1.01 6.19
N LEU A 270 8.30 -1.06 7.51
CA LEU A 270 8.60 0.09 8.35
C LEU A 270 10.10 0.19 8.64
N GLY A 271 10.62 1.41 8.65
CA GLY A 271 12.00 1.69 9.02
C GLY A 271 12.31 3.18 9.02
N TRP A 272 13.60 3.51 9.11
CA TRP A 272 14.08 4.88 8.97
C TRP A 272 14.06 5.30 7.50
N GLN A 273 13.32 6.35 7.18
CA GLN A 273 13.19 6.94 5.85
C GLN A 273 14.43 7.77 5.50
N THR A 274 15.55 7.09 5.25
CA THR A 274 16.84 7.73 4.96
C THR A 274 16.77 8.65 3.75
N ASP A 275 15.98 8.30 2.73
CA ASP A 275 15.74 9.14 1.55
C ASP A 275 15.14 10.50 1.93
N ARG A 276 14.14 10.52 2.82
CA ARG A 276 13.60 11.78 3.35
C ARG A 276 14.58 12.49 4.27
N MET A 277 15.31 11.76 5.11
CA MET A 277 16.33 12.37 5.97
C MET A 277 17.36 13.16 5.14
N HIS A 278 17.83 12.59 4.02
CA HIS A 278 18.82 13.25 3.16
C HIS A 278 18.28 14.51 2.45
N ILE A 279 16.99 14.53 2.12
CA ILE A 279 16.35 15.64 1.39
C ILE A 279 15.85 16.72 2.34
N GLU A 280 15.24 16.33 3.46
CA GLU A 280 14.50 17.21 4.35
C GLU A 280 15.32 17.69 5.54
N LEU A 281 16.34 16.96 6.03
CA LEU A 281 17.19 17.53 7.07
C LEU A 281 18.00 18.68 6.49
N PRO A 282 17.79 19.92 6.97
CA PRO A 282 18.67 21.00 6.62
C PRO A 282 20.06 20.64 7.12
N PHE A 283 21.09 20.78 6.27
CA PHE A 283 22.50 20.56 6.64
C PHE A 283 22.84 21.16 8.02
N ARG A 284 22.25 22.31 8.35
CA ARG A 284 22.40 23.00 9.64
C ARG A 284 21.91 22.21 10.85
N VAL A 285 20.79 21.50 10.73
CA VAL A 285 20.23 20.67 11.80
C VAL A 285 21.10 19.43 11.98
N SER A 286 21.57 18.81 10.90
CA SER A 286 22.54 17.71 10.96
C SER A 286 23.85 18.13 11.61
N CYS A 287 24.38 19.30 11.27
CA CYS A 287 25.58 19.87 11.90
C CYS A 287 25.35 20.19 13.39
N ALA A 288 24.17 20.70 13.76
CA ALA A 288 23.84 20.98 15.15
C ALA A 288 23.77 19.69 15.99
N TRP A 289 23.11 18.64 15.47
CA TRP A 289 23.07 17.33 16.12
C TRP A 289 24.46 16.69 16.22
N PHE A 290 25.29 16.80 15.18
CA PHE A 290 26.67 16.33 15.21
C PHE A 290 27.50 17.08 16.27
N GLY A 291 27.32 18.39 16.39
CA GLY A 291 27.94 19.19 17.43
C GLY A 291 27.51 18.76 18.83
N ILE A 292 26.20 18.61 19.06
CA ILE A 292 25.66 18.14 20.34
C ILE A 292 26.18 16.74 20.69
N ALA A 293 26.17 15.81 19.73
CA ALA A 293 26.68 14.46 19.93
C ALA A 293 28.18 14.45 20.24
N SER A 294 28.98 15.28 19.55
CA SER A 294 30.42 15.41 19.79
C SER A 294 30.72 15.98 21.18
N ILE A 295 29.95 16.97 21.64
CA ILE A 295 30.04 17.54 22.99
C ILE A 295 29.74 16.48 24.04
N TRP A 296 28.65 15.72 23.87
CA TRP A 296 28.26 14.66 24.79
C TRP A 296 29.25 13.50 24.82
N LEU A 297 29.73 13.07 23.66
CA LEU A 297 30.77 12.03 23.56
C LEU A 297 32.04 12.47 24.29
N SER A 298 32.44 13.73 24.12
CA SER A 298 33.62 14.30 24.80
C SER A 298 33.46 14.34 26.32
N LEU A 299 32.27 14.72 26.82
CA LEU A 299 31.94 14.69 28.25
C LEU A 299 32.02 13.28 28.83
N VAL A 300 31.44 12.30 28.14
CA VAL A 300 31.41 10.90 28.59
C VAL A 300 32.80 10.27 28.58
N LEU A 301 33.58 10.49 27.52
CA LEU A 301 34.95 9.98 27.40
C LEU A 301 35.85 10.59 28.49
N TRP A 302 35.80 11.89 28.71
CA TRP A 302 36.68 12.55 29.68
C TRP A 302 36.37 12.16 31.13
N ARG A 303 35.07 12.03 31.44
CA ARG A 303 34.63 11.52 32.74
C ARG A 303 35.01 10.05 32.94
N GLY A 304 34.96 9.23 31.89
CA GLY A 304 35.37 7.82 31.93
C GLY A 304 36.87 7.61 32.22
N VAL A 305 37.71 8.59 31.88
CA VAL A 305 39.17 8.56 32.11
C VAL A 305 39.55 9.09 33.52
N GLY A 306 38.57 9.36 34.38
CA GLY A 306 38.80 9.81 35.76
C GLY A 306 38.99 11.32 35.91
N GLY A 307 38.65 12.11 34.88
CA GLY A 307 38.64 13.57 34.96
C GLY A 307 37.53 14.11 35.86
N ASP A 308 37.79 15.23 36.54
CA ASP A 308 36.75 15.94 37.30
C ASP A 308 35.70 16.55 36.34
N TRP A 309 34.52 16.88 36.87
CA TRP A 309 33.47 17.50 36.06
C TRP A 309 33.91 18.86 35.48
N GLY A 310 34.73 19.63 36.20
CA GLY A 310 35.16 20.96 35.77
C GLY A 310 35.97 20.94 34.48
N THR A 311 36.96 20.04 34.41
CA THR A 311 37.79 19.83 33.22
C THR A 311 37.02 19.21 32.07
N ALA A 312 36.09 18.29 32.35
CA ALA A 312 35.22 17.70 31.32
C ALA A 312 34.31 18.76 30.65
N PHE A 313 33.73 19.69 31.44
CA PHE A 313 32.95 20.80 30.89
C PHE A 313 33.81 21.78 30.09
N ALA A 314 35.01 22.11 30.56
CA ALA A 314 35.92 22.99 29.82
C ALA A 314 36.31 22.39 28.46
N PHE A 315 36.61 21.09 28.40
CA PHE A 315 36.92 20.40 27.15
C PHE A 315 35.72 20.36 26.20
N ALA A 316 34.52 20.08 26.72
CA ALA A 316 33.28 20.14 25.95
C ALA A 316 33.01 21.53 25.36
N GLN A 317 33.32 22.61 26.08
CA GLN A 317 33.21 23.98 25.56
C GLN A 317 34.19 24.24 24.40
N VAL A 318 35.42 23.72 24.47
CA VAL A 318 36.40 23.83 23.37
C VAL A 318 35.93 23.07 22.13
N VAL A 319 35.38 21.86 22.32
CA VAL A 319 34.80 21.08 21.22
C VAL A 319 33.59 21.80 20.62
N ALA A 320 32.72 22.36 21.45
CA ALA A 320 31.57 23.15 21.00
C ALA A 320 32.01 24.37 20.16
N ALA A 321 33.00 25.12 20.63
CA ALA A 321 33.56 26.26 19.92
C ALA A 321 34.20 25.85 18.58
N SER A 322 34.94 24.74 18.56
CA SER A 322 35.58 24.22 17.35
C SER A 322 34.56 23.82 16.29
N VAL A 323 33.49 23.12 16.69
CA VAL A 323 32.39 22.76 15.78
C VAL A 323 31.67 24.01 15.27
N ALA A 324 31.42 24.99 16.14
CA ALA A 324 30.81 26.25 15.73
C ALA A 324 31.65 27.00 14.69
N ILE A 325 32.98 27.03 14.86
CA ILE A 325 33.93 27.62 13.89
C ILE A 325 33.89 26.88 12.55
N ILE A 326 33.92 25.54 12.55
CA ILE A 326 33.85 24.75 11.30
C ILE A 326 32.53 25.02 10.57
N VAL A 327 31.40 25.03 11.27
CA VAL A 327 30.07 25.28 10.68
C VAL A 327 29.95 26.70 10.13
N THR A 328 30.61 27.68 10.75
CA THR A 328 30.64 29.06 10.27
C THR A 328 31.63 29.27 9.12
N TYR A 329 32.74 28.54 9.08
CA TYR A 329 33.75 28.63 8.02
C TYR A 329 33.35 27.92 6.72
N VAL A 330 32.66 26.78 6.81
CA VAL A 330 32.07 26.09 5.63
C VAL A 330 30.96 26.94 4.97
N ARG A 331 30.58 28.05 5.60
CA ARG A 331 29.53 28.97 5.15
C ARG A 331 30.05 30.16 4.32
N SER A 332 31.36 30.38 4.26
CA SER A 332 32.02 31.44 3.47
C SER A 332 32.60 30.89 2.18
#